data_AF-A0A933MJC2-F1
#
_entry.id   AF-A0A933MJC2-F1
#
_cell.length_a   1.000
_cell.length_b   1.000
_cell.length_c   1.000
_cell.angle_alpha   90.00
_cell.angle_beta   90.00
_cell.angle_gamma   90.00
#
_symmetry.space_group_name_H-M   'P 1'
#
loop_
_entity.id
_entity.type
_entity.pdbx_description
1 polymer ?
#
loop_
_entity_poly.entity_id
_entity_poly.type
_entity_poly.pdbx_seq_one_letter_code
_entity_poly.pdbx_strand_id
1 'polypeptide(L)'
;MKEVSDSFKWRRFSRIPLTGKVPDDTTLVKLTNLYGPQSAAEINQELVKKLTGKKIIRGKKLRADCKAVEANIHFPTDSSWVKVIIRLVKKLKKTGVGAKIKIVEHTRVIKKTLRKLSKCKTLGEDKTKELCRIVIRHTRHTVRRAKAMSKAASRSLRNGQLKKAMKAAVDRTNQRLKTFVKVTEKLLGQSKEVLKGNHHLPNRQISVFNSKAKPIVTGKQSKKTTFGNKALVAEVEQGIVSQCQVLSGNPSETSLPKGLLKTHQEMFGYVPEELATDRGLSSAKN
;
A
#
# COMPACT_ATOMS: atom_id res chain seq x y z
N MET A 1 -17.82 8.87 9.69
CA MET A 1 -18.25 10.04 10.50
C MET A 1 -19.75 10.14 10.67
N LYS A 2 -20.56 9.91 9.63
CA LYS A 2 -22.03 9.89 9.75
C LYS A 2 -22.55 8.92 10.82
N GLU A 3 -22.03 7.68 10.85
CA GLU A 3 -22.35 6.69 11.89
C GLU A 3 -22.02 7.13 13.32
N VAL A 4 -20.97 7.93 13.51
CA VAL A 4 -20.59 8.47 14.83
C VAL A 4 -21.46 9.67 15.17
N SER A 5 -21.78 10.52 14.19
CA SER A 5 -22.70 11.65 14.39
C SER A 5 -24.07 11.20 14.86
N ASP A 6 -24.58 10.13 14.25
CA ASP A 6 -25.97 9.70 14.42
C ASP A 6 -26.14 8.68 15.56
N SER A 7 -25.04 8.21 16.18
CA SER A 7 -25.07 7.22 17.26
C SER A 7 -24.58 7.77 18.59
N PHE A 8 -25.51 7.82 19.56
CA PHE A 8 -25.21 8.14 20.95
C PHE A 8 -24.09 7.27 21.53
N LYS A 9 -24.12 5.96 21.26
CA LYS A 9 -23.14 4.99 21.78
C LYS A 9 -21.73 5.32 21.27
N TRP A 10 -21.60 5.58 19.97
CA TRP A 10 -20.30 5.90 19.36
C TRP A 10 -19.76 7.26 19.80
N ARG A 11 -20.62 8.26 20.00
CA ARG A 11 -20.22 9.57 20.57
C ARG A 11 -19.69 9.42 21.99
N ARG A 12 -20.41 8.70 22.85
CA ARG A 12 -20.00 8.46 24.24
C ARG A 12 -18.68 7.70 24.32
N PHE A 13 -18.51 6.65 23.51
CA PHE A 13 -17.26 5.91 23.41
C PHE A 13 -16.09 6.80 22.98
N SER A 14 -16.31 7.63 21.95
CA SER A 14 -15.29 8.54 21.41
C SER A 14 -15.08 9.80 22.26
N ARG A 15 -15.79 9.91 23.39
CA ARG A 15 -15.81 11.09 24.28
C ARG A 15 -16.14 12.41 23.54
N ILE A 16 -16.98 12.33 22.51
CA ILE A 16 -17.49 13.50 21.79
C ILE A 16 -18.82 13.91 22.44
N PRO A 17 -18.99 15.17 22.88
CA PRO A 17 -20.26 15.64 23.41
C PRO A 17 -21.40 15.46 22.40
N LEU A 18 -22.64 15.27 22.88
CA LEU A 18 -23.80 15.10 22.00
C LEU A 18 -24.04 16.31 21.10
N THR A 19 -23.83 17.50 21.66
CA THR A 19 -23.90 18.79 20.95
C THR A 19 -22.58 19.15 20.26
N GLY A 20 -21.51 18.39 20.51
CA GLY A 20 -20.18 18.63 19.95
C GLY A 20 -20.12 18.29 18.47
N LYS A 21 -19.32 19.06 17.72
CA LYS A 21 -19.06 18.79 16.31
C LYS A 21 -18.20 17.52 16.19
N VAL A 22 -18.69 16.53 15.44
CA VAL A 22 -17.90 15.34 15.10
C VAL A 22 -16.83 15.75 14.09
N PRO A 23 -15.57 15.30 14.26
CA PRO A 23 -14.52 15.58 13.29
C PRO A 23 -14.91 15.12 11.89
N ASP A 24 -14.27 15.70 10.86
CA ASP A 24 -14.46 15.23 9.50
C ASP A 24 -13.59 13.99 9.21
N ASP A 25 -13.92 13.21 8.18
CA ASP A 25 -13.13 12.04 7.78
C ASP A 25 -11.68 12.43 7.43
N THR A 26 -11.49 13.60 6.80
CA THR A 26 -10.17 14.17 6.52
C THR A 26 -9.37 14.48 7.78
N THR A 27 -10.04 14.76 8.90
CA THR A 27 -9.38 15.01 10.18
C THR A 27 -8.78 13.72 10.73
N LEU A 28 -9.52 12.61 10.68
CA LEU A 28 -8.97 11.30 11.06
C LEU A 28 -7.76 10.92 10.19
N VAL A 29 -7.83 11.14 8.88
CA VAL A 29 -6.68 10.88 7.98
C VAL A 29 -5.46 11.71 8.38
N LYS A 30 -5.63 12.98 8.74
CA LYS A 30 -4.53 13.84 9.21
C LYS A 30 -3.94 13.32 10.52
N LEU A 31 -4.79 12.95 11.49
CA LEU A 31 -4.35 12.42 12.78
C LEU A 31 -3.62 11.08 12.62
N THR A 32 -4.13 10.16 11.80
CA THR A 32 -3.46 8.88 11.52
C THR A 32 -2.10 9.09 10.86
N ASN A 33 -1.97 10.08 9.98
CA ASN A 33 -0.67 10.43 9.39
C ASN A 33 0.28 11.12 10.38
N LEU A 34 -0.25 11.87 11.35
CA LEU A 34 0.52 12.58 12.36
C LEU A 34 1.12 11.62 13.39
N TYR A 35 0.29 10.76 13.99
CA TYR A 35 0.73 9.81 15.02
C TYR A 35 1.35 8.54 14.42
N GLY A 36 0.94 8.17 13.20
CA GLY A 36 1.48 7.02 12.51
C GLY A 36 1.15 5.67 13.18
N PRO A 37 1.64 4.57 12.59
CA PRO A 37 1.36 3.23 13.09
C PRO A 37 2.07 2.91 14.41
N GLN A 38 3.21 3.54 14.68
CA GLN A 38 4.00 3.28 15.87
C GLN A 38 3.27 3.75 17.14
N SER A 39 2.77 4.99 17.16
CA SER A 39 2.02 5.49 18.32
C SER A 39 0.75 4.68 18.58
N ALA A 40 0.07 4.20 17.52
CA ALA A 40 -1.08 3.32 17.69
C ALA A 40 -0.69 1.98 18.36
N ALA A 41 0.46 1.41 17.99
CA ALA A 41 0.98 0.19 18.61
C ALA A 41 1.36 0.43 20.08
N GLU A 42 2.02 1.55 20.39
CA GLU A 42 2.39 1.93 21.76
C GLU A 42 1.16 2.12 22.66
N ILE A 43 0.12 2.81 22.16
CA ILE A 43 -1.15 2.96 22.88
C ILE A 43 -1.80 1.60 23.14
N ASN A 44 -1.81 0.70 22.14
CA ASN A 44 -2.38 -0.63 22.31
C ASN A 44 -1.61 -1.45 23.36
N GLN A 45 -0.28 -1.40 23.32
CA GLN A 45 0.57 -2.08 24.28
C GLN A 45 0.32 -1.57 25.71
N GLU A 46 0.19 -0.25 25.88
CA GLU A 46 -0.08 0.36 27.18
C GLU A 46 -1.49 0.03 27.69
N LEU A 47 -2.48 -0.04 26.80
CA LEU A 47 -3.83 -0.52 27.12
C LEU A 47 -3.78 -1.96 27.64
N VAL A 48 -3.12 -2.87 26.92
CA VAL A 48 -2.98 -4.28 27.31
C VAL A 48 -2.33 -4.38 28.69
N LYS A 49 -1.21 -3.69 28.92
CA LYS A 49 -0.53 -3.66 30.24
C LYS A 49 -1.45 -3.24 31.37
N LYS A 50 -2.22 -2.16 31.19
CA LYS A 50 -3.16 -1.67 32.21
C LYS A 50 -4.29 -2.67 32.49
N LEU A 51 -4.81 -3.33 31.45
CA LEU A 51 -5.87 -4.33 31.60
C LEU A 51 -5.35 -5.59 32.31
N THR A 52 -4.12 -6.02 32.00
CA THR A 52 -3.44 -7.12 32.69
C THR A 52 -3.20 -6.79 34.17
N GLY A 53 -2.70 -5.59 34.48
CA GLY A 53 -2.49 -5.13 35.85
C GLY A 53 -3.78 -5.06 36.68
N LYS A 54 -4.90 -4.71 36.04
CA LYS A 54 -6.25 -4.76 36.64
C LYS A 54 -6.87 -6.16 36.69
N LYS A 55 -6.17 -7.20 36.22
CA LYS A 55 -6.65 -8.58 36.13
C LYS A 55 -7.94 -8.74 35.30
N ILE A 56 -8.20 -7.81 34.36
CA ILE A 56 -9.35 -7.87 33.44
C ILE A 56 -9.09 -8.89 32.33
N ILE A 57 -7.86 -8.90 31.82
CA ILE A 57 -7.35 -9.91 30.88
C ILE A 57 -6.22 -10.67 31.57
N ARG A 58 -6.05 -11.94 31.21
CA ARG A 58 -4.96 -12.76 31.72
C ARG A 58 -3.95 -13.07 30.62
N GLY A 59 -4.39 -13.27 29.38
CA GLY A 59 -3.55 -13.72 28.28
C GLY A 59 -3.36 -15.24 28.26
N LYS A 60 -4.29 -16.00 28.85
CA LYS A 60 -4.31 -17.46 28.80
C LYS A 60 -4.84 -17.97 27.46
N LYS A 61 -5.75 -17.23 26.83
CA LYS A 61 -6.33 -17.58 25.53
C LYS A 61 -5.92 -16.57 24.47
N LEU A 62 -5.63 -17.07 23.27
CA LEU A 62 -5.32 -16.25 22.11
C LEU A 62 -6.12 -16.73 20.91
N ARG A 63 -6.83 -15.81 20.27
CA ARG A 63 -7.48 -16.04 18.98
C ARG A 63 -6.82 -15.20 17.93
N ALA A 64 -6.36 -15.78 16.84
CA ALA A 64 -5.75 -15.02 15.76
C ALA A 64 -6.39 -15.32 14.41
N ASP A 65 -6.51 -14.26 13.62
CA ASP A 65 -7.06 -14.31 12.28
C ASP A 65 -6.20 -13.48 11.32
N CYS A 66 -6.01 -14.01 10.12
CA CYS A 66 -5.24 -13.37 9.07
C CYS A 66 -6.17 -12.98 7.92
N LYS A 67 -6.37 -11.68 7.72
CA LYS A 67 -7.24 -11.15 6.66
C LYS A 67 -6.44 -10.46 5.57
N ALA A 68 -6.91 -10.56 4.34
CA ALA A 68 -6.45 -9.69 3.26
C ALA A 68 -7.09 -8.30 3.40
N VAL A 69 -6.26 -7.26 3.49
CA VAL A 69 -6.67 -5.86 3.57
C VAL A 69 -6.31 -5.18 2.25
N GLU A 70 -7.27 -4.45 1.69
CA GLU A 70 -7.08 -3.74 0.43
C GLU A 70 -6.09 -2.58 0.59
N ALA A 71 -5.10 -2.56 -0.29
CA ALA A 71 -4.29 -1.36 -0.44
C ALA A 71 -5.08 -0.32 -1.23
N ASN A 72 -4.79 0.96 -0.99
CA ASN A 72 -5.34 2.06 -1.77
C ASN A 72 -4.76 2.07 -3.21
N ILE A 73 -5.25 1.13 -4.03
CA ILE A 73 -4.84 0.89 -5.42
C ILE A 73 -6.11 0.86 -6.26
N HIS A 74 -6.20 1.76 -7.23
CA HIS A 74 -7.33 1.82 -8.14
C HIS A 74 -7.18 0.80 -9.30
N PHE A 75 -7.24 -0.49 -8.99
CA PHE A 75 -7.23 -1.53 -10.02
C PHE A 75 -8.58 -1.60 -10.76
N PRO A 76 -8.62 -1.87 -12.08
CA PRO A 76 -7.52 -2.01 -13.05
C PRO A 76 -7.15 -0.68 -13.75
N THR A 77 -7.70 0.46 -13.29
CA THR A 77 -7.63 1.74 -14.03
C THR A 77 -6.58 2.73 -13.53
N ASP A 78 -5.69 2.29 -12.65
CA ASP A 78 -4.65 3.13 -12.06
C ASP A 78 -3.65 3.61 -13.13
N SER A 79 -3.89 4.84 -13.58
CA SER A 79 -3.06 5.60 -14.52
C SER A 79 -2.51 6.88 -13.89
N SER A 80 -2.77 7.08 -12.59
CA SER A 80 -2.42 8.31 -11.89
C SER A 80 -0.90 8.51 -11.80
N TRP A 81 -0.13 7.41 -11.84
CA TRP A 81 1.33 7.40 -11.88
C TRP A 81 1.90 8.16 -13.10
N VAL A 82 1.21 8.13 -14.26
CA VAL A 82 1.63 8.89 -15.46
C VAL A 82 1.65 10.38 -15.14
N LYS A 83 0.58 10.88 -14.51
CA LYS A 83 0.46 12.28 -14.10
C LYS A 83 1.52 12.66 -13.06
N VAL A 84 1.86 11.76 -12.15
CA VAL A 84 2.91 12.00 -11.15
C VAL A 84 4.28 12.17 -11.81
N ILE A 85 4.65 11.25 -12.72
CA ILE A 85 5.91 11.35 -13.46
C ILE A 85 5.97 12.66 -14.26
N ILE A 86 4.90 12.99 -14.99
CA ILE A 86 4.83 14.24 -15.77
C ILE A 86 4.95 15.46 -14.86
N ARG A 87 4.29 15.48 -13.70
CA ARG A 87 4.40 16.59 -12.73
C ARG A 87 5.83 16.76 -12.21
N LEU A 88 6.52 15.67 -11.89
CA LEU A 88 7.92 15.70 -11.45
C LEU A 88 8.84 16.22 -12.56
N VAL A 89 8.62 15.77 -13.81
CA VAL A 89 9.36 16.28 -14.98
C VAL A 89 9.10 17.77 -15.20
N LYS A 90 7.85 18.23 -15.12
CA LYS A 90 7.50 19.66 -15.19
C LYS A 90 8.16 20.46 -14.07
N LYS A 91 8.17 19.94 -12.84
CA LYS A 91 8.81 20.60 -11.69
C LYS A 91 10.31 20.78 -11.90
N LEU A 92 11.01 19.76 -12.41
CA LEU A 92 12.43 19.87 -12.77
C LEU A 92 12.64 20.84 -13.94
N LYS A 93 11.78 20.82 -14.96
CA LYS A 93 11.90 21.72 -16.10
C LYS A 93 11.77 23.19 -15.70
N LYS A 94 10.92 23.52 -14.72
CA LYS A 94 10.78 24.88 -14.17
C LYS A 94 12.05 25.41 -13.50
N THR A 95 12.99 24.54 -13.12
CA THR A 95 14.28 24.96 -12.54
C THR A 95 15.37 25.17 -13.60
N GLY A 96 15.00 25.23 -14.89
CA GLY A 96 15.93 25.34 -16.01
C GLY A 96 16.57 24.02 -16.45
N VAL A 97 16.34 22.92 -15.72
CA VAL A 97 16.91 21.61 -16.05
C VAL A 97 16.23 21.03 -17.30
N GLY A 98 17.04 20.59 -18.27
CA GLY A 98 16.55 19.82 -19.40
C GLY A 98 15.57 20.59 -20.29
N ALA A 99 15.81 21.89 -20.51
CA ALA A 99 14.96 22.77 -21.32
C ALA A 99 14.57 22.17 -22.68
N LYS A 100 15.52 21.51 -23.36
CA LYS A 100 15.34 20.84 -24.66
C LYS A 100 14.46 19.58 -24.60
N ILE A 101 14.16 19.04 -23.42
CA ILE A 101 13.34 17.84 -23.27
C ILE A 101 11.87 18.19 -23.49
N LYS A 102 11.27 17.64 -24.55
CA LYS A 102 9.84 17.78 -24.84
C LYS A 102 9.01 17.00 -23.82
N ILE A 103 7.98 17.64 -23.26
CA ILE A 103 6.99 16.99 -22.40
C ILE A 103 5.83 16.57 -23.28
N VAL A 104 5.49 15.28 -23.29
CA VAL A 104 4.30 14.76 -23.97
C VAL A 104 3.49 13.97 -22.97
N GLU A 105 2.20 14.26 -22.92
CA GLU A 105 1.28 13.65 -21.96
C GLU A 105 0.51 12.51 -22.61
N HIS A 106 0.85 11.27 -22.25
CA HIS A 106 0.11 10.10 -22.70
C HIS A 106 -1.04 9.70 -21.76
N THR A 107 -1.36 10.54 -20.77
CA THR A 107 -2.35 10.22 -19.73
C THR A 107 -3.73 9.92 -20.31
N ARG A 108 -4.21 10.71 -21.26
CA ARG A 108 -5.55 10.53 -21.86
C ARG A 108 -5.65 9.19 -22.59
N VAL A 109 -4.63 8.87 -23.39
CA VAL A 109 -4.57 7.61 -24.14
C VAL A 109 -4.51 6.42 -23.18
N ILE A 110 -3.58 6.43 -22.22
CA ILE A 110 -3.44 5.36 -21.23
C ILE A 110 -4.74 5.16 -20.44
N LYS A 111 -5.36 6.25 -19.95
CA LYS A 111 -6.63 6.18 -19.21
C LYS A 111 -7.77 5.59 -20.06
N LYS A 112 -7.89 6.01 -21.33
CA LYS A 112 -8.91 5.47 -22.25
C LYS A 112 -8.68 3.97 -22.51
N THR A 113 -7.44 3.56 -22.72
CA THR A 113 -7.08 2.16 -22.96
C THR A 113 -7.30 1.29 -21.73
N LEU A 114 -6.94 1.75 -20.53
CA LEU A 114 -7.21 1.02 -19.28
C LEU A 114 -8.71 0.86 -19.00
N ARG A 115 -9.54 1.86 -19.34
CA ARG A 115 -11.01 1.74 -19.26
C ARG A 115 -11.57 0.72 -20.25
N LYS A 116 -10.92 0.50 -21.40
CA LYS A 116 -11.29 -0.59 -22.30
C LYS A 116 -10.88 -1.93 -21.69
N LEU A 117 -9.65 -2.03 -21.16
CA LEU A 117 -9.16 -3.22 -20.45
C LEU A 117 -9.98 -3.57 -19.19
N SER A 118 -10.60 -2.60 -18.51
CA SER A 118 -11.48 -2.94 -17.38
C SER A 118 -12.72 -3.73 -17.80
N LYS A 119 -13.06 -3.72 -19.10
CA LYS A 119 -14.12 -4.53 -19.70
C LYS A 119 -13.59 -5.86 -20.26
N CYS A 120 -12.41 -6.33 -19.84
CA CYS A 120 -11.75 -7.52 -20.40
C CYS A 120 -12.60 -8.80 -20.43
N LYS A 121 -13.62 -8.96 -19.56
CA LYS A 121 -14.51 -10.14 -19.61
C LYS A 121 -15.32 -10.24 -20.92
N THR A 122 -15.51 -9.13 -21.63
CA THR A 122 -16.20 -9.10 -22.94
C THR A 122 -15.24 -8.96 -24.11
N LEU A 123 -13.93 -8.93 -23.87
CA LEU A 123 -12.91 -8.77 -24.90
C LEU A 123 -12.18 -10.11 -25.08
N GLY A 124 -12.11 -10.59 -26.32
CA GLY A 124 -11.26 -11.74 -26.66
C GLY A 124 -9.80 -11.52 -26.26
N GLU A 125 -9.06 -12.61 -26.10
CA GLU A 125 -7.68 -12.61 -25.59
C GLU A 125 -6.75 -11.71 -26.43
N ASP A 126 -6.86 -11.78 -27.77
CA ASP A 126 -6.02 -10.99 -28.68
C ASP A 126 -6.23 -9.49 -28.53
N LYS A 127 -7.49 -9.07 -28.41
CA LYS A 127 -7.85 -7.66 -28.20
C LYS A 127 -7.34 -7.15 -26.85
N THR A 128 -7.37 -8.00 -25.82
CA THR A 128 -6.77 -7.70 -24.51
C THR A 128 -5.24 -7.53 -24.62
N LYS A 129 -4.56 -8.44 -25.33
CA LYS A 129 -3.11 -8.35 -25.58
C LYS A 129 -2.75 -7.08 -26.36
N GLU A 130 -3.54 -6.72 -27.38
CA GLU A 130 -3.34 -5.49 -28.18
C GLU A 130 -3.44 -4.22 -27.32
N LEU A 131 -4.50 -4.09 -26.51
CA LEU A 131 -4.68 -2.95 -25.62
C LEU A 131 -3.54 -2.85 -24.58
N CYS A 132 -3.07 -3.98 -24.05
CA CYS A 132 -1.90 -4.04 -23.18
C CYS A 132 -0.64 -3.51 -23.90
N ARG A 133 -0.40 -3.89 -25.15
CA ARG A 133 0.73 -3.38 -25.96
C ARG A 133 0.65 -1.85 -26.13
N ILE A 134 -0.54 -1.28 -26.33
CA ILE A 134 -0.74 0.17 -26.41
C ILE A 134 -0.34 0.86 -25.09
N VAL A 135 -0.80 0.36 -23.94
CA VAL A 135 -0.43 0.91 -22.62
C VAL A 135 1.09 0.83 -22.41
N ILE A 136 1.69 -0.32 -22.71
CA ILE A 136 3.14 -0.54 -22.60
C ILE A 136 3.93 0.45 -23.47
N ARG A 137 3.51 0.66 -24.72
CA ARG A 137 4.15 1.58 -25.67
C ARG A 137 4.20 3.00 -25.11
N HIS A 138 3.05 3.55 -24.73
CA HIS A 138 2.97 4.92 -24.21
C HIS A 138 3.65 5.10 -22.84
N THR A 139 3.60 4.08 -22.00
CA THR A 139 4.32 4.04 -20.72
C THR A 139 5.83 4.11 -20.95
N ARG A 140 6.35 3.33 -21.90
CA ARG A 140 7.78 3.34 -22.27
C ARG A 140 8.24 4.72 -22.78
N HIS A 141 7.44 5.39 -23.60
CA HIS A 141 7.77 6.76 -24.04
C HIS A 141 7.84 7.74 -22.87
N THR A 142 6.92 7.63 -21.91
CA THR A 142 6.90 8.45 -20.69
C THR A 142 8.15 8.21 -19.84
N VAL A 143 8.48 6.94 -19.59
CA VAL A 143 9.66 6.53 -18.81
C VAL A 143 10.95 6.99 -19.48
N ARG A 144 11.09 6.85 -20.81
CA ARG A 144 12.29 7.29 -21.55
C ARG A 144 12.57 8.77 -21.35
N ARG A 145 11.53 9.62 -21.42
CA ARG A 145 11.64 11.07 -21.21
C ARG A 145 11.96 11.41 -19.75
N ALA A 146 11.32 10.72 -18.81
CA ALA A 146 11.60 10.86 -17.39
C ALA A 146 13.06 10.51 -17.05
N LYS A 147 13.61 9.45 -17.66
CA LYS A 147 15.03 9.09 -17.55
C LYS A 147 15.94 10.18 -18.08
N ALA A 148 15.66 10.71 -19.28
CA ALA A 148 16.44 11.80 -19.85
C ALA A 148 16.44 13.03 -18.93
N MET A 149 15.28 13.38 -18.35
CA MET A 149 15.15 14.47 -17.39
C MET A 149 15.94 14.20 -16.12
N SER A 150 15.88 12.99 -15.56
CA SER A 150 16.64 12.63 -14.36
C SER A 150 18.16 12.66 -14.59
N LYS A 151 18.62 12.23 -15.77
CA LYS A 151 20.03 12.36 -16.17
C LYS A 151 20.45 13.82 -16.28
N ALA A 152 19.64 14.67 -16.91
CA ALA A 152 19.90 16.10 -16.99
C ALA A 152 19.97 16.75 -15.60
N ALA A 153 19.02 16.44 -14.71
CA ALA A 153 19.02 16.94 -13.34
C ALA A 153 20.28 16.54 -12.56
N SER A 154 20.69 15.28 -12.69
CA SER A 154 21.91 14.77 -12.03
C SER A 154 23.18 15.47 -12.55
N ARG A 155 23.24 15.78 -13.86
CA ARG A 155 24.35 16.55 -14.45
C ARG A 155 24.37 18.00 -13.97
N SER A 156 23.23 18.69 -13.95
CA SER A 156 23.16 20.07 -13.49
C SER A 156 23.50 20.22 -12.00
N LEU A 157 23.20 19.21 -11.18
CA LEU A 157 23.63 19.15 -9.78
C LEU A 157 25.16 18.98 -9.68
N ARG A 158 25.73 18.04 -10.43
CA ARG A 158 27.19 17.77 -10.43
C ARG A 158 28.01 18.95 -10.94
N ASN A 159 27.56 19.59 -12.01
CA ASN A 159 28.29 20.66 -12.69
C ASN A 159 28.06 22.05 -12.03
N GLY A 160 27.37 22.12 -10.89
CA GLY A 160 27.17 23.38 -10.18
C GLY A 160 26.27 24.40 -10.88
N GLN A 161 25.56 24.01 -11.95
CA GLN A 161 24.74 24.90 -12.80
C GLN A 161 23.45 25.41 -12.13
N LEU A 162 23.22 25.05 -10.86
CA LEU A 162 22.01 25.37 -10.11
C LEU A 162 22.34 26.31 -8.95
N LYS A 163 21.51 27.34 -8.76
CA LYS A 163 21.56 28.23 -7.60
C LYS A 163 21.56 27.39 -6.30
N LYS A 164 22.38 27.77 -5.32
CA LYS A 164 22.58 27.02 -4.05
C LYS A 164 21.24 26.71 -3.36
N ALA A 165 20.33 27.68 -3.30
CA ALA A 165 18.99 27.54 -2.72
C ALA A 165 18.10 26.47 -3.41
N MET A 166 18.35 26.16 -4.69
CA MET A 166 17.52 25.21 -5.46
C MET A 166 18.06 23.78 -5.44
N LYS A 167 19.35 23.56 -5.12
CA LYS A 167 20.02 22.26 -5.21
C LYS A 167 19.27 21.17 -4.45
N ALA A 168 18.93 21.41 -3.18
CA ALA A 168 18.21 20.44 -2.34
C ALA A 168 16.80 20.12 -2.85
N ALA A 169 16.08 21.11 -3.42
CA ALA A 169 14.76 20.90 -3.99
C ALA A 169 14.80 20.09 -5.29
N VAL A 170 15.80 20.36 -6.15
CA VAL A 170 16.03 19.63 -7.39
C VAL A 170 16.44 18.19 -7.08
N ASP A 171 17.35 17.98 -6.15
CA ASP A 171 17.80 16.63 -5.79
C ASP A 171 16.65 15.79 -5.22
N ARG A 172 15.90 16.29 -4.24
CA ARG A 172 14.70 15.59 -3.73
C ARG A 172 13.69 15.26 -4.83
N THR A 173 13.44 16.18 -5.75
CA THR A 173 12.52 15.95 -6.87
C THR A 173 13.08 14.90 -7.85
N ASN A 174 14.38 14.93 -8.13
CA ASN A 174 15.06 13.98 -8.99
C ASN A 174 15.11 12.57 -8.38
N GLN A 175 15.41 12.44 -7.09
CA GLN A 175 15.35 11.17 -6.36
C GLN A 175 13.95 10.56 -6.43
N ARG A 176 12.90 11.37 -6.16
CA ARG A 176 11.52 10.92 -6.32
C ARG A 176 11.23 10.45 -7.75
N LEU A 177 11.67 11.20 -8.76
CA LEU A 177 11.51 10.80 -10.17
C LEU A 177 12.22 9.47 -10.47
N LYS A 178 13.45 9.27 -9.97
CA LYS A 178 14.20 7.99 -10.11
C LYS A 178 13.43 6.83 -9.51
N THR A 179 12.84 6.98 -8.32
CA THR A 179 12.04 5.94 -7.67
C THR A 179 10.83 5.54 -8.51
N PHE A 180 10.06 6.52 -8.99
CA PHE A 180 8.90 6.25 -9.86
C PHE A 180 9.33 5.56 -11.17
N VAL A 181 10.39 6.05 -11.81
CA VAL A 181 10.94 5.44 -13.03
C VAL A 181 11.34 3.98 -12.80
N LYS A 182 12.13 3.69 -11.75
CA LYS A 182 12.59 2.33 -11.42
C LYS A 182 11.42 1.37 -11.24
N VAL A 183 10.40 1.81 -10.50
CA VAL A 183 9.20 1.01 -10.24
C VAL A 183 8.39 0.78 -11.52
N THR A 184 8.13 1.82 -12.32
CA THR A 184 7.38 1.69 -13.57
C THR A 184 8.11 0.79 -14.57
N GLU A 185 9.43 0.80 -14.61
CA GLU A 185 10.21 -0.11 -15.46
C GLU A 185 10.10 -1.57 -15.05
N LYS A 186 10.12 -1.86 -13.75
CA LYS A 186 9.87 -3.21 -13.25
C LYS A 186 8.48 -3.70 -13.69
N LEU A 187 7.45 -2.85 -13.56
CA LEU A 187 6.10 -3.18 -14.02
C LEU A 187 6.03 -3.38 -15.54
N LEU A 188 6.75 -2.58 -16.33
CA LEU A 188 6.86 -2.77 -17.77
C LEU A 188 7.49 -4.12 -18.13
N GLY A 189 8.53 -4.53 -17.41
CA GLY A 189 9.16 -5.85 -17.56
C GLY A 189 8.17 -6.97 -17.25
N GLN A 190 7.54 -6.91 -16.08
CA GLN A 190 6.50 -7.87 -15.67
C GLN A 190 5.33 -7.95 -16.67
N SER A 191 4.89 -6.80 -17.20
CA SER A 191 3.81 -6.78 -18.21
C SER A 191 4.22 -7.42 -19.53
N LYS A 192 5.50 -7.32 -19.93
CA LYS A 192 6.00 -8.01 -21.12
C LYS A 192 6.06 -9.51 -20.92
N GLU A 193 6.53 -9.97 -19.76
CA GLU A 193 6.60 -11.41 -19.44
C GLU A 193 5.20 -12.04 -19.44
N VAL A 194 4.21 -11.35 -18.86
CA VAL A 194 2.79 -11.78 -18.91
C VAL A 194 2.29 -11.87 -20.35
N LEU A 195 2.65 -10.93 -21.23
CA LEU A 195 2.26 -10.98 -22.65
C LEU A 195 2.93 -12.11 -23.44
N LYS A 196 4.06 -12.64 -22.95
CA LYS A 196 4.72 -13.83 -23.51
C LYS A 196 4.15 -15.15 -22.95
N GLY A 197 3.16 -15.09 -22.05
CA GLY A 197 2.57 -16.26 -21.40
C GLY A 197 3.17 -16.61 -20.03
N ASN A 198 4.18 -15.88 -19.55
CA ASN A 198 4.71 -16.08 -18.21
C ASN A 198 3.84 -15.37 -17.16
N HIS A 199 2.90 -16.10 -16.57
CA HIS A 199 2.01 -15.59 -15.53
C HIS A 199 2.58 -15.76 -14.11
N HIS A 200 3.63 -16.57 -13.94
CA HIS A 200 4.21 -16.91 -12.63
C HIS A 200 5.41 -16.00 -12.32
N LEU A 201 5.13 -14.80 -11.82
CA LEU A 201 6.15 -13.80 -11.51
C LEU A 201 6.45 -13.76 -10.01
N PRO A 202 7.63 -14.20 -9.55
CA PRO A 202 8.00 -14.10 -8.15
C PRO A 202 8.09 -12.62 -7.75
N ASN A 203 7.66 -12.30 -6.53
CA ASN A 203 7.64 -10.94 -6.02
C ASN A 203 6.95 -9.93 -6.96
N ARG A 204 5.88 -10.37 -7.62
CA ARG A 204 5.06 -9.54 -8.52
C ARG A 204 4.75 -8.19 -7.89
N GLN A 205 5.00 -7.13 -8.64
CA GLN A 205 4.61 -5.79 -8.25
C GLN A 205 3.32 -5.45 -8.99
N ILE A 206 2.38 -4.81 -8.29
CA ILE A 206 1.05 -4.54 -8.84
C ILE A 206 0.68 -3.07 -8.84
N SER A 207 1.42 -2.22 -8.11
CA SER A 207 1.20 -0.78 -8.07
C SER A 207 2.52 -0.01 -8.06
N VAL A 208 2.48 1.18 -8.66
CA VAL A 208 3.56 2.16 -8.60
C VAL A 208 3.61 2.86 -7.25
N PHE A 209 2.46 3.00 -6.58
CA PHE A 209 2.31 3.73 -5.32
C PHE A 209 2.50 2.86 -4.09
N ASN A 210 2.21 1.56 -4.21
CA ASN A 210 2.41 0.59 -3.15
C ASN A 210 3.15 -0.64 -3.69
N SER A 211 4.47 -0.68 -3.46
CA SER A 211 5.34 -1.79 -3.87
C SER A 211 5.18 -3.04 -3.01
N LYS A 212 4.67 -2.88 -1.78
CA LYS A 212 4.47 -3.97 -0.81
C LYS A 212 3.19 -4.75 -1.08
N ALA A 213 2.17 -4.10 -1.64
CA ALA A 213 0.92 -4.74 -1.99
C ALA A 213 1.13 -5.92 -2.95
N LYS A 214 0.41 -7.00 -2.69
CA LYS A 214 0.42 -8.25 -3.45
C LYS A 214 -1.00 -8.66 -3.86
N PRO A 215 -1.12 -9.44 -4.95
CA PRO A 215 -2.34 -10.18 -5.20
C PRO A 215 -2.46 -11.28 -4.14
N ILE A 216 -3.54 -11.26 -3.37
CA ILE A 216 -3.88 -12.26 -2.37
C ILE A 216 -5.15 -12.95 -2.86
N VAL A 217 -5.06 -14.24 -3.17
CA VAL A 217 -6.22 -15.03 -3.58
C VAL A 217 -7.09 -15.24 -2.35
N THR A 218 -8.26 -14.63 -2.35
CA THR A 218 -9.25 -14.77 -1.30
C THR A 218 -10.34 -15.67 -1.87
N GLY A 219 -10.56 -16.86 -1.33
CA GLY A 219 -11.56 -17.83 -1.80
C GLY A 219 -13.02 -17.36 -1.70
N LYS A 220 -13.26 -16.07 -1.51
CA LYS A 220 -14.58 -15.43 -1.40
C LYS A 220 -15.21 -15.31 -2.78
N GLN A 221 -16.48 -15.73 -2.91
CA GLN A 221 -17.22 -15.71 -4.18
C GLN A 221 -17.34 -14.31 -4.80
N SER A 222 -17.50 -13.26 -3.97
CA SER A 222 -17.63 -11.87 -4.44
C SER A 222 -16.32 -11.27 -4.97
N LYS A 223 -15.17 -11.71 -4.46
CA LYS A 223 -13.84 -11.17 -4.83
C LYS A 223 -12.77 -12.25 -4.73
N LYS A 224 -12.47 -12.88 -5.87
CA LYS A 224 -11.47 -13.95 -5.98
C LYS A 224 -10.04 -13.52 -5.65
N THR A 225 -9.71 -12.24 -5.78
CA THR A 225 -8.37 -11.72 -5.50
C THR A 225 -8.45 -10.32 -4.91
N THR A 226 -7.81 -10.14 -3.76
CA THR A 226 -7.66 -8.88 -3.06
C THR A 226 -6.26 -8.34 -3.34
N PHE A 227 -6.15 -7.06 -3.73
CA PHE A 227 -4.87 -6.41 -3.99
C PHE A 227 -4.47 -5.57 -2.78
N GLY A 228 -3.50 -6.05 -2.00
CA GLY A 228 -3.11 -5.36 -0.79
C GLY A 228 -2.16 -6.15 0.07
N ASN A 229 -2.34 -6.08 1.38
CA ASN A 229 -1.46 -6.71 2.36
C ASN A 229 -2.28 -7.69 3.22
N LYS A 230 -1.60 -8.68 3.79
CA LYS A 230 -2.20 -9.44 4.88
C LYS A 230 -2.14 -8.63 6.17
N ALA A 231 -3.17 -8.69 6.98
CA ALA A 231 -3.19 -8.16 8.34
C ALA A 231 -3.48 -9.32 9.29
N LEU A 232 -2.58 -9.52 10.25
CA LEU A 232 -2.76 -10.43 11.35
C LEU A 232 -3.34 -9.65 12.52
N VAL A 233 -4.48 -10.09 13.04
CA VAL A 233 -5.11 -9.54 14.23
C VAL A 233 -5.24 -10.67 15.24
N ALA A 234 -4.82 -10.42 16.47
CA ALA A 234 -4.96 -11.35 17.56
C ALA A 234 -5.68 -10.71 18.75
N GLU A 235 -6.63 -11.46 19.27
CA GLU A 235 -7.52 -11.10 20.37
C GLU A 235 -7.28 -12.03 21.55
N VAL A 236 -7.28 -11.46 22.75
CA VAL A 236 -7.25 -12.21 24.02
C VAL A 236 -8.64 -12.22 24.65
N GLU A 237 -8.74 -12.56 25.94
CA GLU A 237 -10.02 -12.56 26.65
C GLU A 237 -10.72 -11.19 26.55
N GLN A 238 -12.05 -11.19 26.65
CA GLN A 238 -12.88 -9.99 26.56
C GLN A 238 -12.83 -9.26 25.20
N GLY A 239 -12.36 -9.93 24.14
CA GLY A 239 -12.31 -9.38 22.79
C GLY A 239 -11.28 -8.26 22.62
N ILE A 240 -10.29 -8.20 23.51
CA ILE A 240 -9.23 -7.19 23.45
C ILE A 240 -8.21 -7.59 22.40
N VAL A 241 -7.99 -6.71 21.42
CA VAL A 241 -6.94 -6.88 20.41
C VAL A 241 -5.59 -6.65 21.07
N SER A 242 -4.83 -7.72 21.31
CA SER A 242 -3.49 -7.63 21.89
C SER A 242 -2.43 -7.37 20.82
N GLN A 243 -2.65 -7.85 19.60
CA GLN A 243 -1.69 -7.72 18.49
C GLN A 243 -2.41 -7.34 17.19
N CYS A 244 -1.85 -6.39 16.46
CA CYS A 244 -2.32 -6.02 15.12
C CYS A 244 -1.11 -5.68 14.25
N GLN A 245 -0.88 -6.50 13.21
CA GLN A 245 0.27 -6.35 12.33
C GLN A 245 -0.13 -6.39 10.86
N VAL A 246 0.23 -5.35 10.11
CA VAL A 246 0.16 -5.38 8.64
C VAL A 246 1.43 -6.03 8.10
N LEU A 247 1.29 -7.20 7.51
CA LEU A 247 2.38 -8.00 6.97
C LEU A 247 2.85 -7.45 5.63
N SER A 248 4.16 -7.45 5.42
CA SER A 248 4.74 -7.06 4.13
C SER A 248 4.66 -8.23 3.14
N GLY A 249 3.99 -8.01 2.01
CA GLY A 249 3.90 -9.02 0.96
C GLY A 249 2.73 -9.99 1.15
N ASN A 250 2.96 -11.25 0.79
CA ASN A 250 2.01 -12.36 0.96
C ASN A 250 2.74 -13.56 1.60
N PRO A 251 3.14 -13.46 2.88
CA PRO A 251 3.78 -14.57 3.57
C PRO A 251 2.82 -15.76 3.72
N SER A 252 3.39 -16.96 3.86
CA SER A 252 2.62 -18.14 4.21
C SER A 252 2.01 -17.96 5.60
N GLU A 253 0.71 -18.20 5.73
CA GLU A 253 0.03 -18.12 7.01
C GLU A 253 0.58 -19.13 8.01
N THR A 254 0.96 -20.32 7.54
CA THR A 254 1.58 -21.35 8.38
C THR A 254 2.89 -20.92 9.07
N SER A 255 3.56 -19.85 8.63
CA SER A 255 4.76 -19.34 9.33
C SER A 255 4.45 -18.29 10.41
N LEU A 256 3.23 -17.78 10.49
CA LEU A 256 2.86 -16.66 11.36
C LEU A 256 2.70 -17.02 12.84
N PRO A 257 2.22 -18.23 13.24
CA PRO A 257 1.99 -18.54 14.66
C PRO A 257 3.22 -18.40 15.55
N LYS A 258 4.43 -18.72 15.04
CA LYS A 258 5.66 -18.59 15.83
C LYS A 258 5.93 -17.15 16.28
N GLY A 259 5.78 -16.19 15.37
CA GLY A 259 5.95 -14.77 15.69
C GLY A 259 4.85 -14.25 16.63
N LEU A 260 3.62 -14.73 16.41
CA LEU A 260 2.47 -14.39 17.23
C LEU A 260 2.64 -14.85 18.70
N LEU A 261 3.06 -16.10 18.90
CA LEU A 261 3.29 -16.68 20.23
C LEU A 261 4.46 -16.01 20.94
N LYS A 262 5.55 -15.71 20.22
CA LYS A 262 6.68 -14.97 20.78
C LYS A 262 6.25 -13.59 21.28
N THR A 263 5.52 -12.85 20.46
CA THR A 263 5.01 -11.52 20.83
C THR A 263 4.05 -11.60 22.02
N HIS A 264 3.24 -12.66 22.10
CA HIS A 264 2.36 -12.91 23.25
C HIS A 264 3.15 -13.16 24.53
N GLN A 265 4.18 -13.99 24.47
CA GLN A 265 5.06 -14.27 25.60
C GLN A 265 5.78 -13.01 26.08
N GLU A 266 6.23 -12.15 25.17
CA GLU A 266 6.85 -10.86 25.52
C GLU A 266 5.86 -9.91 26.24
N MET A 267 4.57 -9.98 25.92
CA MET A 267 3.54 -9.13 26.54
C MET A 267 3.01 -9.64 27.88
N PHE A 268 2.83 -10.96 28.02
CA PHE A 268 2.18 -11.57 29.19
C PHE A 268 3.15 -12.35 30.09
N GLY A 269 4.37 -12.62 29.63
CA GLY A 269 5.39 -13.38 30.35
C GLY A 269 5.35 -14.90 30.13
N TYR A 270 4.33 -15.40 29.43
CA TYR A 270 4.10 -16.83 29.19
C TYR A 270 3.36 -17.06 27.88
N VAL A 271 3.39 -18.29 27.37
CA VAL A 271 2.64 -18.71 26.16
C VAL A 271 1.17 -18.96 26.50
N PRO A 272 0.21 -18.70 25.59
CA PRO A 272 -1.19 -18.98 25.85
C PRO A 272 -1.43 -20.48 26.00
N GLU A 273 -2.37 -20.84 26.88
CA GLU A 273 -2.87 -22.21 27.09
C GLU A 273 -3.69 -22.70 25.89
N GLU A 274 -4.40 -21.78 25.23
CA GLU A 274 -5.24 -22.08 24.07
C GLU A 274 -4.95 -21.10 22.93
N LEU A 275 -4.69 -21.62 21.72
CA LEU A 275 -4.57 -20.86 20.49
C LEU A 275 -5.66 -21.28 19.50
N ALA A 276 -6.61 -20.37 19.23
CA ALA A 276 -7.63 -20.54 18.21
C ALA A 276 -7.23 -19.79 16.93
N THR A 277 -7.15 -20.50 15.80
CA THR A 277 -6.82 -19.91 14.50
C THR A 277 -7.68 -20.46 13.37
N ASP A 278 -7.75 -19.74 12.24
CA ASP A 278 -8.32 -20.30 11.01
C ASP A 278 -7.39 -21.38 10.42
N ARG A 279 -7.94 -22.27 9.59
CA ARG A 279 -7.23 -23.37 8.92
C ARG A 279 -5.99 -22.91 8.17
N GLY A 280 -5.97 -21.69 7.64
CA GLY A 280 -4.81 -21.13 6.93
C GLY A 280 -3.54 -21.00 7.80
N LEU A 281 -3.70 -20.84 9.13
CA LEU A 281 -2.61 -20.73 10.09
C LEU A 281 -2.19 -22.10 10.68
N SER A 282 -3.03 -23.14 10.52
CA SER A 282 -2.77 -24.50 11.00
C SER A 282 -1.80 -25.25 10.08
N SER A 283 -0.84 -25.96 10.67
CA SER A 283 0.04 -26.89 9.95
C SER A 283 0.49 -27.99 10.92
N ALA A 284 0.95 -29.14 10.42
CA ALA A 284 1.48 -30.20 11.29
C ALA A 284 2.68 -29.78 12.17
N LYS A 285 3.30 -28.63 11.87
CA LYS A 285 4.41 -28.04 12.64
C LYS A 285 3.96 -26.99 13.67
N ASN A 286 2.67 -26.62 13.69
CA ASN A 286 2.10 -25.55 14.52
C ASN A 286 1.05 -26.08 15.49
#